data_AF-A0A5N5DR57-F1
#
_entry.id   AF-A0A5N5DR57-F1
#
_cell.length_a   1.000
_cell.length_b   1.000
_cell.length_c   1.000
_cell.angle_alpha   90.00
_cell.angle_beta   90.00
_cell.angle_gamma   90.00
#
_symmetry.space_group_name_H-M   'P 1'
#
loop_
_entity.id
_entity.type
_entity.pdbx_description
1 polymer ?
#
loop_
_entity_poly.entity_id
_entity_poly.type
_entity_poly.pdbx_seq_one_letter_code
_entity_poly.pdbx_strand_id
1 'polypeptide(L)'
;MLGVADDLVADEYALTEVGLAHVRPLMIKKISENPAFKENGAGLEGAERMSGSKKDSMLAALAMIRKKYGSAEGYVRNVCGLSTEEIERIRQVMIVTKSESEEVARNASL
;
A
#
# COMPACT_ATOMS: atom_id res chain seq x y z
N MET A 1 -11.17 2.30 -6.29
CA MET A 1 -12.30 1.84 -5.47
C MET A 1 -12.88 2.98 -4.64
N LEU A 2 -12.06 3.73 -3.90
CA LEU A 2 -12.51 4.82 -3.01
C LEU A 2 -12.27 6.25 -3.56
N GLY A 3 -12.02 6.40 -4.86
CA GLY A 3 -11.85 7.71 -5.50
C GLY A 3 -10.53 8.47 -5.18
N VAL A 4 -9.58 7.85 -4.48
CA VAL A 4 -8.28 8.45 -4.16
C VAL A 4 -7.36 8.47 -5.39
N ALA A 5 -6.67 9.59 -5.62
CA ALA A 5 -5.69 9.73 -6.71
C ALA A 5 -4.47 8.83 -6.49
N ASP A 6 -3.93 8.26 -7.57
CA ASP A 6 -2.80 7.32 -7.50
C ASP A 6 -1.56 7.94 -6.86
N ASP A 7 -1.27 9.21 -7.15
CA ASP A 7 -0.13 9.91 -6.56
C ASP A 7 -0.24 10.00 -5.05
N LEU A 8 -1.44 10.24 -4.52
CA LEU A 8 -1.66 10.31 -3.07
C LEU A 8 -1.51 8.94 -2.42
N VAL A 9 -1.99 7.87 -3.06
CA VAL A 9 -1.76 6.49 -2.60
C VAL A 9 -0.27 6.16 -2.60
N ALA A 10 0.46 6.58 -3.64
CA ALA A 10 1.89 6.31 -3.76
C ALA A 10 2.75 7.16 -2.80
N ASP A 11 2.32 8.39 -2.49
CA ASP A 11 2.96 9.24 -1.49
C ASP A 11 2.79 8.68 -0.08
N GLU A 12 1.58 8.23 0.28
CA GLU A 12 1.34 7.57 1.57
C GLU A 12 2.20 6.29 1.70
N TYR A 13 2.18 5.44 0.67
CA TYR A 13 3.01 4.23 0.65
C TYR A 13 4.49 4.53 0.90
N ALA A 14 5.00 5.61 0.29
CA ALA A 14 6.39 6.03 0.45
C ALA A 14 6.75 6.47 1.88
N LEU A 15 5.77 6.86 2.71
CA LEU A 15 5.99 7.14 4.13
C LEU A 15 6.41 5.88 4.90
N THR A 16 6.19 4.68 4.39
CA THR A 16 6.72 3.44 4.97
C THR A 16 8.25 3.49 5.08
N GLU A 17 8.94 4.10 4.11
CA GLU A 17 10.41 4.24 4.12
C GLU A 17 10.85 5.12 5.29
N VAL A 18 10.10 6.20 5.55
CA VAL A 18 10.34 7.10 6.69
C VAL A 18 10.01 6.39 8.00
N GLY A 19 8.84 5.77 8.10
CA GLY A 19 8.35 5.10 9.30
C GLY A 19 9.23 3.91 9.71
N LEU A 20 9.81 3.20 8.74
CA LEU A 20 10.65 2.02 8.97
C LEU A 20 12.15 2.28 8.83
N ALA A 21 12.59 3.53 8.62
CA ALA A 21 14.00 3.87 8.44
C ALA A 21 14.89 3.29 9.55
N HIS A 22 14.41 3.29 10.79
CA HIS A 22 15.12 2.78 11.97
C HIS A 22 15.27 1.25 11.99
N VAL A 23 14.34 0.49 11.42
CA VAL A 23 14.42 -0.99 11.34
C VAL A 23 15.01 -1.49 10.04
N ARG A 24 15.09 -0.64 9.02
CA ARG A 24 15.56 -0.98 7.67
C ARG A 24 16.92 -1.70 7.64
N PRO A 25 17.96 -1.28 8.40
CA PRO A 25 19.24 -2.01 8.42
C PRO A 25 19.10 -3.45 8.93
N LEU A 26 18.25 -3.67 9.95
CA LEU A 26 17.99 -5.00 10.50
C LEU A 26 17.24 -5.88 9.49
N MET A 27 16.25 -5.31 8.78
CA MET A 27 15.55 -6.01 7.71
C MET A 27 16.49 -6.44 6.59
N ILE A 28 17.33 -5.53 6.09
CA ILE A 28 18.29 -5.82 5.01
C ILE A 28 19.21 -6.97 5.42
N LYS A 29 19.77 -6.92 6.64
CA LYS A 29 20.60 -8.00 7.17
C LYS A 29 19.85 -9.34 7.15
N LYS A 30 18.68 -9.39 7.77
CA LYS A 30 17.86 -10.61 7.89
C LYS A 30 17.47 -11.19 6.53
N ILE A 31 17.13 -10.33 5.57
CA ILE A 31 16.78 -10.72 4.20
C ILE A 31 18.00 -11.27 3.47
N SER A 32 19.14 -10.59 3.52
CA SER A 32 20.37 -11.03 2.84
C SER A 32 20.89 -12.36 3.37
N GLU A 33 20.55 -12.71 4.61
CA GLU A 33 20.91 -13.98 5.24
C GLU A 33 20.04 -15.15 4.75
N ASN A 34 18.86 -14.87 4.19
CA ASN A 34 17.92 -15.88 3.70
C ASN A 34 18.53 -16.67 2.52
N PRO A 35 18.49 -18.02 2.53
CA PRO A 35 18.99 -18.84 1.42
C PRO A 35 18.45 -18.43 0.06
N ALA A 36 17.17 -18.04 -0.04
CA ALA A 36 16.55 -17.58 -1.27
C ALA A 36 17.25 -16.35 -1.88
N PHE A 37 17.92 -15.51 -1.08
CA PHE A 37 18.69 -14.35 -1.53
C PHE A 37 20.17 -14.63 -1.76
N LYS A 38 20.71 -15.66 -1.09
CA LYS A 38 22.10 -16.10 -1.29
C LYS A 38 22.23 -16.93 -2.57
N GLU A 39 21.30 -17.84 -2.79
CA GLU A 39 21.35 -18.83 -3.87
C GLU A 39 21.01 -18.24 -5.24
N ASN A 40 20.19 -17.18 -5.28
CA ASN A 40 19.84 -16.48 -6.53
C ASN A 40 20.82 -15.34 -6.90
N GLY A 41 21.89 -15.15 -6.12
CA GLY A 41 22.87 -14.09 -6.34
C GLY A 41 22.37 -12.66 -6.09
N ALA A 42 21.15 -12.47 -5.59
CA ALA A 42 20.60 -11.15 -5.33
C ALA A 42 21.27 -10.47 -4.12
N GLY A 43 21.69 -11.26 -3.12
CA GLY A 43 22.53 -10.82 -2.01
C GLY A 43 22.01 -9.57 -1.29
N LEU A 44 22.94 -8.69 -0.92
CA LEU A 44 22.65 -7.43 -0.22
C LEU A 44 21.84 -6.46 -1.07
N GLU A 45 22.17 -6.31 -2.36
CA GLU A 45 21.49 -5.38 -3.26
C GLU A 45 20.01 -5.76 -3.47
N GLY A 46 19.73 -7.05 -3.62
CA GLY A 46 18.37 -7.58 -3.66
C GLY A 46 17.63 -7.28 -2.36
N ALA A 47 18.29 -7.46 -1.22
CA ALA A 47 17.70 -7.18 0.08
C ALA A 47 17.37 -5.69 0.25
N GLU A 48 18.26 -4.79 -0.17
CA GLU A 48 18.05 -3.34 -0.18
C GLU A 48 16.87 -2.94 -1.07
N ARG A 49 16.76 -3.51 -2.27
CA ARG A 49 15.63 -3.26 -3.17
C ARG A 49 14.32 -3.76 -2.60
N MET A 50 14.29 -4.98 -2.05
CA MET A 50 13.05 -5.57 -1.52
C MET A 50 12.51 -4.82 -0.30
N SER A 51 13.39 -4.28 0.52
CA SER A 51 13.01 -3.65 1.79
C SER A 51 12.59 -2.18 1.66
N GLY A 52 12.61 -1.60 0.47
CA GLY A 52 12.21 -0.20 0.22
C GLY A 52 10.73 -0.07 -0.17
N SER A 53 10.22 1.16 -0.18
CA SER A 53 8.82 1.46 -0.53
C SER A 53 8.74 2.69 -1.43
N LYS A 54 9.44 2.66 -2.57
CA LYS A 54 9.51 3.81 -3.49
C LYS A 54 8.15 4.14 -4.11
N LYS A 55 7.84 5.44 -4.21
CA LYS A 55 6.64 5.96 -4.88
C LYS A 55 6.43 5.35 -6.28
N ASP A 56 7.47 5.34 -7.10
CA ASP A 56 7.42 4.80 -8.47
C ASP A 56 7.06 3.31 -8.50
N SER A 57 7.47 2.54 -7.49
CA SER A 57 7.10 1.13 -7.37
C SER A 57 5.59 0.97 -7.13
N MET A 58 5.00 1.82 -6.30
CA MET A 58 3.55 1.82 -6.09
C MET A 58 2.78 2.27 -7.34
N LEU A 59 3.23 3.33 -8.01
CA LEU A 59 2.63 3.78 -9.26
C LEU A 59 2.65 2.69 -10.33
N ALA A 60 3.78 2.00 -10.49
CA ALA A 60 3.91 0.85 -11.39
C ALA A 60 2.97 -0.29 -11.01
N ALA A 61 2.80 -0.59 -9.71
CA ALA A 61 1.87 -1.60 -9.23
C ALA A 61 0.41 -1.24 -9.52
N LEU A 62 0.00 0.01 -9.27
CA LEU A 62 -1.35 0.51 -9.58
C LEU A 62 -1.64 0.47 -11.09
N ALA A 63 -0.65 0.85 -11.91
CA ALA A 63 -0.74 0.73 -13.36
C ALA A 63 -0.88 -0.73 -13.82
N MET A 64 -0.13 -1.65 -13.22
CA MET A 64 -0.25 -3.09 -13.47
C MET A 64 -1.64 -3.61 -13.11
N ILE A 65 -2.18 -3.20 -11.96
CA ILE A 65 -3.54 -3.58 -11.52
C ILE A 65 -4.58 -3.14 -12.55
N ARG A 66 -4.52 -1.88 -13.01
CA ARG A 66 -5.45 -1.38 -14.05
C ARG A 66 -5.29 -2.14 -15.35
N LYS A 67 -4.05 -2.38 -15.79
CA LYS A 67 -3.78 -3.14 -17.01
C LYS A 67 -4.31 -4.57 -16.95
N LYS A 68 -4.14 -5.26 -15.82
CA LYS A 68 -4.46 -6.68 -15.68
C LYS A 68 -5.92 -6.94 -15.28
N TYR A 69 -6.52 -6.06 -14.49
CA TYR A 69 -7.81 -6.27 -13.86
C TYR A 69 -8.85 -5.19 -14.21
N GLY A 70 -8.50 -4.24 -15.08
CA GLY A 70 -9.35 -3.12 -15.52
C GLY A 70 -9.43 -2.00 -14.48
N SER A 71 -9.53 -2.35 -13.20
CA SER A 71 -9.50 -1.38 -12.09
C SER A 71 -9.10 -2.05 -10.78
N ALA A 72 -8.76 -1.24 -9.77
CA ALA A 72 -8.54 -1.74 -8.41
C ALA A 72 -9.78 -2.46 -7.85
N GLU A 73 -10.98 -1.98 -8.18
CA GLU A 73 -12.23 -2.63 -7.78
C GLU A 73 -12.47 -3.93 -8.53
N GLY A 74 -12.10 -4.00 -9.82
CA GLY A 74 -12.13 -5.23 -10.59
C GLY A 74 -11.22 -6.31 -10.00
N TYR A 75 -10.03 -5.93 -9.52
CA TYR A 75 -9.16 -6.85 -8.79
C TYR A 75 -9.80 -7.33 -7.48
N VAL A 76 -10.28 -6.40 -6.65
CA VAL A 76 -10.89 -6.72 -5.34
C VAL A 76 -12.12 -7.61 -5.49
N ARG A 77 -13.00 -7.34 -6.45
CA ARG A 77 -14.21 -8.15 -6.68
C ARG A 77 -13.89 -9.52 -7.27
N ASN A 78 -13.10 -9.55 -8.34
CA ASN A 78 -12.97 -10.76 -9.16
C ASN A 78 -11.83 -11.68 -8.69
N VAL A 79 -10.85 -11.16 -7.92
CA VAL A 79 -9.70 -11.93 -7.43
C VAL A 79 -9.73 -12.08 -5.92
N CYS A 80 -10.01 -11.02 -5.18
CA CYS A 80 -10.10 -11.10 -3.72
C CYS A 80 -11.46 -11.62 -3.22
N GLY A 81 -12.48 -11.62 -4.09
CA GLY A 81 -13.79 -12.23 -3.82
C GLY A 81 -14.76 -11.37 -3.02
N LEU A 82 -14.53 -10.05 -2.92
CA LEU A 82 -15.45 -9.16 -2.21
C LEU A 82 -16.72 -8.92 -3.04
N SER A 83 -17.87 -9.00 -2.38
CA SER A 83 -19.16 -8.71 -2.99
C SER A 83 -19.34 -7.21 -3.26
N THR A 84 -20.30 -6.87 -4.12
CA THR A 84 -20.65 -5.46 -4.37
C THR A 84 -21.13 -4.78 -3.09
N GLU A 85 -21.88 -5.50 -2.26
CA GLU A 85 -22.41 -5.03 -0.98
C GLU A 85 -21.28 -4.76 0.03
N GLU A 86 -20.28 -5.63 0.09
CA GLU A 86 -19.09 -5.43 0.93
C GLU A 86 -18.28 -4.22 0.47
N ILE A 87 -18.05 -4.08 -0.84
CA ILE A 87 -17.34 -2.93 -1.41
C ILE A 87 -18.09 -1.64 -1.11
N GLU A 88 -19.41 -1.63 -1.26
CA GLU A 88 -20.23 -0.46 -0.93
C GLU A 88 -20.19 -0.15 0.57
N ARG A 89 -20.21 -1.16 1.43
CA ARG A 89 -20.06 -0.97 2.87
C ARG A 89 -18.72 -0.34 3.22
N ILE A 90 -17.63 -0.74 2.55
CA ILE A 90 -16.31 -0.10 2.73
C ILE A 90 -16.36 1.37 2.35
N ARG A 91 -17.01 1.74 1.22
CA ARG A 91 -17.15 3.15 0.81
C ARG A 91 -17.87 3.98 1.88
N GLN A 92 -18.97 3.46 2.42
CA GLN A 92 -19.76 4.15 3.46
C GLN A 92 -18.97 4.43 4.74
N VAL A 93 -18.01 3.57 5.09
CA VAL A 93 -17.25 3.70 6.34
C VAL A 93 -15.95 4.47 6.14
N MET A 94 -15.35 4.40 4.95
CA MET A 94 -14.02 4.96 4.68
C MET A 94 -14.04 6.32 3.98
N ILE A 95 -15.18 6.73 3.41
CA ILE A 95 -15.33 8.04 2.79
C ILE A 95 -16.14 8.91 3.72
N VAL A 96 -15.50 9.94 4.28
CA VAL A 96 -16.15 10.96 5.10
C VAL A 96 -16.08 12.30 4.39
N THR A 97 -17.12 13.12 4.53
CA THR A 97 -17.05 14.50 4.07
C THR A 97 -16.19 15.33 5.02
N LYS A 98 -15.64 16.43 4.52
CA LYS A 98 -14.83 17.34 5.35
C LYS A 98 -15.59 17.83 6.58
N SER A 99 -16.88 18.17 6.44
CA SER A 99 -17.75 18.59 7.54
C SER A 99 -17.92 17.51 8.62
N GLU A 100 -18.10 16.24 8.22
CA GLU A 100 -18.23 15.12 9.16
C GLU A 100 -16.90 14.84 9.86
N SER A 101 -15.78 14.94 9.15
CA SER A 101 -14.44 14.73 9.73
C SER A 101 -14.11 15.75 10.82
N GLU A 102 -14.48 17.02 10.62
CA GLU A 102 -14.29 18.09 11.59
C GLU A 102 -15.22 17.94 12.80
N GLU A 103 -16.44 17.44 12.61
CA GLU A 103 -17.38 17.15 13.70
C GLU A 103 -16.91 15.96 14.56
N VAL A 104 -16.46 14.89 13.93
CA VAL A 104 -15.88 13.73 14.64
C VAL A 104 -14.63 14.16 15.43
N ALA A 105 -13.74 14.97 14.85
CA ALA A 105 -12.56 15.47 15.54
C ALA A 105 -12.91 16.36 16.76
N ARG A 106 -13.94 17.21 16.63
CA ARG A 106 -14.47 18.01 17.75
C ARG A 106 -15.03 17.14 18.87
N ASN A 107 -15.83 16.13 18.52
CA ASN A 107 -16.47 15.25 19.50
C ASN A 107 -15.47 14.29 20.19
N ALA A 108 -14.39 13.90 19.51
CA ALA A 108 -13.32 13.06 20.08
C ALA A 108 -12.36 13.82 21.01
N SER A 109 -12.47 15.16 21.06
CA SER A 109 -11.61 16.04 21.88
C SER A 109 -12.28 16.48 23.20
N LEU A 110 -13.48 15.95 23.51
CA LEU A 110 -14.25 16.17 24.75
C LEU A 110 -14.18 14.91 25.65
#